data_AF-A0A3B4WIT7-F1
#
_entry.id   AF-A0A3B4WIT7-F1
#
_cell.length_a   1.000
_cell.length_b   1.000
_cell.length_c   1.000
_cell.angle_alpha   90.00
_cell.angle_beta   90.00
_cell.angle_gamma   90.00
#
_symmetry.space_group_name_H-M   'P 1'
#
loop_
_entity.id
_entity.type
_entity.pdbx_description
1 polymer ?
#
loop_
_entity_poly.entity_id
_entity_poly.type
_entity_poly.pdbx_seq_one_letter_code
_entity_poly.pdbx_strand_id
1 'polypeptide(L)'
;MCGMRFEVTEEYQVRKAVGQGAYGLVCAGRRRLPNGTYQPVAIKKIPKAFEDTTDCKRLLREIKIQLHFSHLNVLGVLDILPPVEGKDGWKDVYLVCD
;
A
#
# COMPACT_ATOMS: atom_id res chain seq x y z
N MET A 1 -9.08 15.21 10.53
CA MET A 1 -7.86 14.45 10.23
C MET A 1 -8.15 12.99 10.49
N CYS A 2 -8.01 12.11 9.50
CA CYS A 2 -8.17 10.67 9.73
C CYS A 2 -6.98 10.19 10.58
N GLY A 3 -7.22 9.70 11.80
CA GLY A 3 -6.18 9.36 12.78
C GLY A 3 -5.34 8.11 12.46
N MET A 4 -5.29 7.67 11.20
CA MET A 4 -4.50 6.49 10.80
C MET A 4 -3.04 6.89 10.55
N ARG A 5 -2.14 6.37 11.38
CA ARG A 5 -0.69 6.49 11.20
C ARG A 5 -0.24 5.58 10.06
N PHE A 6 0.58 6.12 9.16
CA PHE A 6 1.26 5.34 8.12
C PHE A 6 2.70 5.08 8.54
N GLU A 7 3.14 3.84 8.37
CA GLU A 7 4.50 3.39 8.64
C GLU A 7 5.10 2.97 7.30
N VAL A 8 5.82 3.90 6.68
CA VAL A 8 6.44 3.71 5.37
C VAL A 8 7.93 4.01 5.46
N THR A 9 8.73 3.43 4.56
CA THR A 9 10.16 3.70 4.45
C THR A 9 10.43 5.14 4.01
N GLU A 10 11.63 5.66 4.28
CA GLU A 10 12.00 7.06 3.97
C GLU A 10 11.94 7.42 2.48
N GLU A 11 11.95 6.42 1.60
CA GLU A 11 11.80 6.60 0.16
C GLU A 11 10.38 7.05 -0.22
N TYR A 12 9.39 6.85 0.65
CA TYR A 12 7.99 7.21 0.42
C TYR A 12 7.54 8.38 1.29
N GLN A 13 6.75 9.26 0.70
CA GLN A 13 6.12 10.36 1.42
C GLN A 13 4.62 10.32 1.21
N VAL A 14 3.88 10.04 2.28
CA VAL A 14 2.42 10.08 2.32
C VAL A 14 1.96 11.53 2.38
N ARG A 15 1.03 11.93 1.51
CA ARG A 15 0.58 13.33 1.40
C ARG A 15 -0.87 13.49 1.84
N LYS A 16 -1.81 13.21 0.94
CA LYS A 16 -3.23 13.52 1.11
C LYS A 16 -4.05 12.24 1.02
N ALA A 17 -4.99 12.04 1.93
CA ALA A 17 -6.02 11.02 1.78
C ALA A 17 -6.85 11.26 0.51
N VAL A 18 -6.95 10.26 -0.35
CA VAL A 18 -7.69 10.34 -1.62
C VAL A 18 -8.92 9.45 -1.65
N GLY A 19 -8.96 8.40 -0.83
CA GLY A 19 -10.14 7.54 -0.76
C GLY A 19 -10.10 6.60 0.42
N GLN A 20 -11.27 6.20 0.88
CA GLN A 20 -11.44 5.16 1.89
C GLN A 20 -12.23 4.02 1.26
N GLY A 21 -11.69 2.81 1.33
CA GLY A 21 -12.33 1.60 0.83
C GLY A 21 -12.70 0.65 1.95
N ALA A 22 -13.26 -0.51 1.58
CA ALA A 22 -13.64 -1.56 2.53
C ALA A 22 -12.49 -2.02 3.44
N TYR A 23 -11.27 -2.04 2.90
CA TYR A 23 -10.09 -2.53 3.62
C TYR A 23 -9.18 -1.44 4.19
N GLY A 24 -9.53 -0.14 4.09
CA GLY A 24 -8.69 0.90 4.68
C GLY A 24 -8.59 2.19 3.87
N LEU A 25 -7.45 2.88 4.02
CA LEU A 25 -7.25 4.25 3.55
C LEU A 25 -6.22 4.29 2.41
N VAL A 26 -6.58 4.99 1.35
CA VAL A 26 -5.69 5.31 0.23
C VAL A 26 -5.26 6.76 0.34
N CYS A 27 -3.96 6.98 0.28
CA CYS A 27 -3.35 8.29 0.25
C CYS A 27 -2.57 8.48 -1.05
N ALA A 28 -2.68 9.67 -1.65
CA ALA A 28 -1.68 10.13 -2.62
C ALA A 28 -0.34 10.30 -1.90
N GLY A 29 0.73 9.87 -2.54
CA GLY A 29 2.09 9.98 -2.04
C GLY A 29 3.08 10.22 -3.17
N ARG A 30 4.37 10.14 -2.83
CA ARG A 30 5.47 10.19 -3.80
C ARG A 30 6.60 9.26 -3.38
N ARG A 31 7.20 8.56 -4.35
CA ARG A 31 8.40 7.74 -4.20
C ARG A 31 9.62 8.54 -4.66
N ARG A 32 10.68 8.59 -3.86
CA ARG A 32 11.97 9.16 -4.26
C ARG A 32 12.71 8.17 -5.14
N LEU A 33 13.08 8.60 -6.34
CA LEU A 33 13.87 7.80 -7.29
C LEU A 33 15.38 8.01 -7.08
N PRO A 34 16.24 7.09 -7.53
CA PRO A 34 17.70 7.20 -7.37
C PRO A 34 18.30 8.48 -7.97
N ASN A 35 17.70 9.00 -9.03
CA ASN A 35 18.10 10.25 -9.68
C ASN A 35 17.67 11.53 -8.90
N GLY A 36 17.10 11.37 -7.70
CA GLY A 36 16.63 12.48 -6.87
C GLY A 36 15.25 13.05 -7.24
N THR A 37 14.63 12.56 -8.30
CA THR A 37 13.26 12.96 -8.68
C THR A 37 12.20 12.18 -7.89
N TYR A 38 10.94 12.59 -8.04
CA TYR A 38 9.81 11.96 -7.35
C TYR A 38 8.80 11.40 -8.35
N GLN A 39 8.43 10.14 -8.17
CA GLN A 39 7.31 9.50 -8.88
C GLN A 39 6.03 9.65 -8.03
N PRO A 40 4.92 10.18 -8.57
CA PRO A 40 3.64 10.14 -7.87
C PRO A 40 3.18 8.68 -7.70
N VAL A 41 2.60 8.36 -6.55
CA VAL A 41 2.11 7.01 -6.26
C VAL A 41 0.85 7.08 -5.40
N ALA A 42 0.03 6.03 -5.44
CA ALA A 42 -1.01 5.79 -4.45
C ALA A 42 -0.50 4.80 -3.39
N ILE A 43 -0.68 5.14 -2.11
CA ILE A 43 -0.30 4.29 -0.97
C ILE A 43 -1.58 3.85 -0.27
N LYS A 44 -1.91 2.57 -0.38
CA LYS A 44 -3.07 1.95 0.27
C LYS A 44 -2.63 1.24 1.54
N LYS A 45 -3.09 1.73 2.69
CA LYS A 45 -2.94 1.06 3.98
C LYS A 45 -4.12 0.11 4.20
N ILE A 46 -3.82 -1.17 4.41
CA ILE A 46 -4.75 -2.19 4.90
C ILE A 46 -4.39 -2.51 6.35
N PRO A 47 -5.12 -1.96 7.35
CA PRO A 47 -4.85 -2.25 8.73
C PRO A 47 -5.28 -3.67 9.08
N LYS A 48 -4.63 -4.30 10.06
CA LYS A 48 -5.07 -5.58 10.65
C LYS A 48 -5.27 -6.68 9.59
N ALA A 49 -4.42 -6.71 8.58
CA ALA A 49 -4.57 -7.53 7.38
C ALA A 49 -4.64 -9.05 7.67
N PHE A 50 -4.19 -9.47 8.86
CA PHE A 50 -4.08 -10.86 9.27
C PHE A 50 -5.08 -11.26 10.38
N GLU A 51 -5.95 -10.35 10.84
CA GLU A 51 -6.92 -10.66 11.92
C GLU A 51 -8.00 -11.64 11.50
N ASP A 52 -8.51 -11.52 10.26
CA ASP A 52 -9.50 -12.43 9.69
C ASP A 52 -8.92 -13.24 8.52
N THR A 53 -9.09 -14.56 8.59
CA THR A 53 -8.53 -15.47 7.59
C THR A 53 -9.22 -15.35 6.22
N THR A 54 -10.51 -15.03 6.20
CA THR A 54 -11.27 -14.89 4.94
C THR A 54 -10.84 -13.62 4.21
N ASP A 55 -10.74 -12.50 4.93
CA ASP A 55 -10.32 -11.23 4.39
C ASP A 55 -8.84 -11.23 4.02
N CYS A 56 -7.97 -11.90 4.80
CA CYS A 56 -6.58 -12.14 4.43
C CYS A 56 -6.46 -12.89 3.10
N LYS A 57 -7.25 -13.95 2.88
CA LYS A 57 -7.29 -14.67 1.60
C LYS A 57 -7.81 -13.80 0.45
N ARG A 58 -8.82 -12.97 0.70
CA ARG A 58 -9.35 -12.01 -0.29
C ARG A 58 -8.29 -10.99 -0.68
N LEU A 59 -7.61 -10.41 0.30
CA LEU A 59 -6.50 -9.46 0.10
C LEU A 59 -5.37 -10.10 -0.72
N LEU A 60 -4.93 -11.31 -0.34
CA LEU A 60 -3.89 -12.02 -1.07
C LEU A 60 -4.30 -12.30 -2.52
N ARG A 61 -5.55 -12.70 -2.76
CA ARG A 61 -6.08 -12.91 -4.12
C ARG A 61 -6.09 -11.62 -4.92
N GLU A 62 -6.54 -10.51 -4.34
CA GLU A 62 -6.54 -9.19 -4.99
C GLU A 62 -5.12 -8.77 -5.38
N ILE A 63 -4.16 -8.87 -4.46
CA ILE A 63 -2.75 -8.57 -4.72
C ILE A 63 -2.20 -9.46 -5.83
N LYS A 64 -2.45 -10.78 -5.79
CA LYS A 64 -1.98 -11.71 -6.84
C LYS A 64 -2.55 -11.39 -8.21
N ILE A 65 -3.82 -11.02 -8.29
CA ILE A 65 -4.47 -10.62 -9.54
C ILE A 65 -3.84 -9.33 -10.07
N GLN A 66 -3.65 -8.32 -9.21
CA GLN A 66 -3.05 -7.04 -9.59
C GLN A 66 -1.59 -7.19 -10.04
N LEU A 67 -0.83 -8.07 -9.40
CA LEU A 67 0.55 -8.38 -9.80
C LEU A 67 0.64 -9.19 -11.11
N HIS A 68 -0.42 -9.93 -11.46
CA HIS A 68 -0.43 -10.76 -12.67
C HIS A 68 -0.69 -9.94 -13.94
N PHE A 69 -1.53 -8.91 -13.86
CA PHE A 69 -1.88 -8.10 -15.01
C PHE A 69 -0.87 -6.97 -15.25
N SER A 70 -0.43 -6.83 -16.50
CA SER A 70 0.36 -5.69 -16.97
C SER A 70 -0.37 -5.06 -18.15
N HIS A 71 -1.23 -4.09 -17.87
CA HIS A 71 -2.07 -3.45 -18.88
C HIS A 71 -2.42 -2.02 -18.46
N LEU A 72 -2.45 -1.07 -19.41
CA LEU A 72 -2.69 0.36 -19.14
C LEU A 72 -3.99 0.64 -18.37
N ASN A 73 -5.02 -0.16 -18.62
CA ASN A 73 -6.33 -0.02 -17.99
C ASN A 73 -6.52 -0.85 -16.71
N VAL A 74 -5.45 -1.50 -16.22
CA VAL A 74 -5.47 -2.27 -14.98
C VAL A 74 -4.47 -1.66 -14.02
N LEU A 75 -4.94 -1.32 -12.81
CA LEU A 75 -4.08 -0.75 -11.78
C LEU A 75 -2.99 -1.77 -11.38
N GLY A 76 -1.73 -1.37 -11.56
CA GLY A 76 -0.58 -2.17 -11.17
C GLY A 76 -0.14 -1.92 -9.73
N VAL A 77 0.47 -2.95 -9.12
CA VAL A 77 1.21 -2.80 -7.86
C VAL A 77 2.68 -2.56 -8.20
N LEU A 78 3.21 -1.43 -7.74
CA LEU A 78 4.61 -1.03 -7.91
C LEU A 78 5.50 -1.60 -6.80
N ASP A 79 4.96 -1.69 -5.57
CA ASP A 79 5.71 -2.14 -4.40
C ASP A 79 4.78 -2.62 -3.28
N ILE A 80 5.30 -3.45 -2.38
CA ILE A 80 4.65 -3.88 -1.14
C ILE A 80 5.62 -3.61 0.00
N LEU A 81 5.28 -2.67 0.87
CA LEU A 81 6.24 -2.20 1.88
C LEU A 81 6.38 -3.22 3.01
N PRO A 82 7.62 -3.51 3.44
CA PRO A 82 7.85 -4.39 4.58
C PRO A 82 7.42 -3.69 5.89
N PRO A 83 7.08 -4.48 6.93
CA PRO A 83 6.84 -3.93 8.27
C PRO A 83 8.11 -3.27 8.82
N VAL A 84 7.97 -2.10 9.42
CA VAL A 84 9.09 -1.35 10.03
C VAL A 84 9.67 -2.11 11.23
N GLU A 85 8.83 -2.82 11.98
CA GLU A 85 9.21 -3.58 13.19
C GLU A 85 9.68 -5.02 12.89
N GLY A 86 9.84 -5.40 11.62
CA GLY A 86 10.16 -6.77 11.22
C GLY A 86 8.95 -7.70 11.19
N LYS A 87 9.19 -8.99 10.89
CA LYS A 87 8.12 -9.97 10.61
C LYS A 87 7.17 -10.19 11.78
N ASP A 88 7.68 -10.20 13.00
CA ASP A 88 6.89 -10.50 14.20
C ASP A 88 5.91 -9.37 14.56
N GLY A 89 6.18 -8.14 14.11
CA GLY A 89 5.31 -6.97 14.27
C GLY A 89 4.37 -6.72 13.10
N TRP A 90 4.32 -7.59 12.09
CA TRP A 90 3.59 -7.32 10.86
C TRP A 90 2.07 -7.40 11.06
N LYS A 91 1.42 -6.23 11.14
CA LYS A 91 -0.05 -6.12 11.31
C LYS A 91 -0.74 -5.49 10.12
N ASP A 92 -0.07 -4.54 9.49
CA ASP A 92 -0.63 -3.72 8.42
C ASP A 92 0.09 -4.01 7.10
N VAL A 93 -0.65 -4.05 6.01
CA VAL A 93 -0.08 -4.17 4.65
C VAL A 93 -0.18 -2.82 3.96
N TYR A 94 0.92 -2.39 3.35
CA TYR A 94 0.98 -1.18 2.56
C TYR A 94 1.27 -1.54 1.10
N LEU A 95 0.33 -1.24 0.22
CA LEU A 95 0.48 -1.42 -1.23
C LEU A 95 0.77 -0.08 -1.87
N VAL A 96 1.81 -0.03 -2.70
CA VAL A 96 2.13 1.10 -3.55
C VAL A 96 1.65 0.79 -4.96
N CYS A 97 0.78 1.66 -5.49
CA CYS A 97 0.24 1.58 -6.85
C CYS A 97 0.65 2.82 -7.65
N ASP A 98 0.59 2.68 -8.97
CA ASP A 98 0.74 3.79 -9.92
C ASP A 98 -0.44 4.78 -9.85
#